data_AF-A0A356T8N0-F1
#
_entry.id   AF-A0A356T8N0-F1
#
_cell.length_a   1.000
_cell.length_b   1.000
_cell.length_c   1.000
_cell.angle_alpha   90.00
_cell.angle_beta   90.00
_cell.angle_gamma   90.00
#
_symmetry.space_group_name_H-M   'P 1'
#
loop_
_entity.id
_entity.type
_entity.pdbx_description
1 polymer ?
#
loop_
_entity_poly.entity_id
_entity_poly.type
_entity_poly.pdbx_seq_one_letter_code
_entity_poly.pdbx_strand_id
1 'polypeptide(L)' 'MSRGDLRGAIAAFERAARAQPRNAQVHRQLGRAYMRLGDTRRGADAYRRYLALAPDAPDRAIIERLIE' A
#
# COMPACT_ATOMS: atom_id res chain seq x y z
N MET A 1 5.90 -15.45 -5.34
CA MET A 1 6.56 -14.15 -5.02
C MET A 1 7.54 -14.41 -3.92
N SER A 2 8.80 -14.49 -4.30
CA SER A 2 9.91 -14.55 -3.37
C SER A 2 10.05 -13.19 -2.67
N ARG A 3 10.70 -13.11 -1.50
CA ARG A 3 10.98 -11.82 -0.84
C ARG A 3 11.74 -10.84 -1.76
N GLY A 4 12.56 -11.35 -2.68
CA GLY A 4 13.22 -10.56 -3.72
C GLY A 4 12.23 -9.84 -4.64
N ASP A 5 11.21 -10.54 -5.14
CA ASP A 5 10.18 -9.96 -6.01
C ASP A 5 9.36 -8.87 -5.28
N LEU A 6 9.08 -9.08 -3.99
CA LEU A 6 8.35 -8.11 -3.17
C LEU A 6 9.14 -6.82 -2.99
N ARG A 7 10.45 -6.90 -2.75
CA ARG A 7 11.32 -5.71 -2.63
C ARG A 7 11.40 -4.94 -3.94
N GLY A 8 11.51 -5.63 -5.07
CA GLY A 8 11.48 -5.00 -6.40
C GLY A 8 10.15 -4.29 -6.67
N ALA A 9 9.03 -4.94 -6.35
CA ALA A 9 7.70 -4.35 -6.48
C ALA A 9 7.54 -3.10 -5.60
N ILE A 10 7.97 -3.16 -4.33
CA ILE A 10 7.95 -2.01 -3.42
C ILE A 10 8.75 -0.84 -4.02
N ALA A 11 9.98 -1.07 -4.49
CA ALA A 11 10.79 -0.01 -5.09
C ALA A 11 10.12 0.61 -6.34
N ALA A 12 9.44 -0.21 -7.16
CA ALA A 12 8.67 0.28 -8.30
C ALA A 12 7.49 1.14 -7.85
N PHE A 13 6.70 0.69 -6.87
CA PHE A 13 5.56 1.44 -6.38
C PHE A 13 5.94 2.68 -5.58
N GLU A 14 7.06 2.69 -4.87
CA GLU A 14 7.58 3.90 -4.20
C GLU A 14 7.94 4.99 -5.21
N ARG A 15 8.56 4.62 -6.34
CA ARG A 15 8.80 5.56 -7.45
C ARG A 15 7.48 6.07 -8.04
N ALA A 16 6.51 5.17 -8.24
CA ALA A 16 5.20 5.55 -8.73
C ALA A 16 4.48 6.49 -7.75
N ALA A 17 4.61 6.27 -6.44
CA ALA A 17 4.00 7.12 -5.41
C ALA A 17 4.65 8.51 -5.36
N ARG A 18 5.95 8.61 -5.65
CA ARG A 18 6.62 9.91 -5.81
C ARG A 18 6.16 10.66 -7.07
N ALA A 19 6.00 9.95 -8.18
CA ALA A 19 5.53 10.53 -9.43
C ALA A 19 4.04 10.90 -9.39
N GLN A 20 3.23 10.12 -8.68
CA GLN A 20 1.78 10.26 -8.59
C GLN A 20 1.31 10.19 -7.14
N PRO A 21 1.59 11.23 -6.33
CA PRO A 21 1.32 11.21 -4.89
C PRO A 21 -0.17 11.09 -4.55
N ARG A 22 -1.06 11.51 -5.46
CA ARG A 22 -2.53 11.45 -5.29
C ARG A 22 -3.16 10.20 -5.90
N ASN A 23 -2.37 9.28 -6.45
CA ASN A 23 -2.90 8.03 -7.00
C ASN A 23 -3.15 7.02 -5.87
N ALA A 24 -4.40 6.91 -5.43
CA ALA A 24 -4.81 6.01 -4.36
C ALA A 24 -4.37 4.55 -4.63
N GLN A 25 -4.50 4.07 -5.86
CA GLN A 25 -4.20 2.69 -6.21
C GLN A 25 -2.73 2.33 -5.98
N VAL A 26 -1.81 3.28 -6.19
CA VAL A 26 -0.38 3.04 -5.93
C VAL A 26 -0.13 2.82 -4.44
N HIS A 27 -0.76 3.62 -3.57
CA HIS A 27 -0.67 3.45 -2.13
C HIS A 27 -1.31 2.14 -1.65
N ARG A 28 -2.39 1.71 -2.29
CA ARG A 28 -3.00 0.38 -2.04
C ARG A 28 -2.03 -0.76 -2.36
N GLN A 29 -1.36 -0.70 -3.52
CA GLN A 29 -0.40 -1.73 -3.92
C GLN A 29 0.86 -1.72 -3.03
N LEU A 30 1.33 -0.55 -2.60
CA LEU A 30 2.39 -0.43 -1.59
C LEU A 30 2.00 -1.12 -0.29
N GLY A 31 0.80 -0.79 0.24
CA GLY A 31 0.28 -1.40 1.46
C GLY A 31 0.30 -2.93 1.37
N ARG A 32 -0.27 -3.46 0.29
CA ARG A 32 -0.29 -4.90 0.03
C ARG A 32 1.10 -5.52 -0.09
N ALA A 33 2.03 -4.85 -0.78
CA ALA A 33 3.38 -5.37 -0.98
C ALA A 33 4.18 -5.40 0.33
N TYR A 34 4.09 -4.37 1.17
CA TYR A 34 4.72 -4.33 2.49
C TYR A 34 4.11 -5.35 3.45
N MET A 35 2.78 -5.50 3.49
CA MET A 35 2.13 -6.53 4.31
C MET A 35 2.60 -7.93 3.94
N ARG A 36 2.76 -8.22 2.65
CA ARG A 36 3.30 -9.50 2.17
C ARG A 36 4.79 -9.69 2.46
N LEU A 37 5.55 -8.60 2.56
CA LEU A 37 6.95 -8.63 2.97
C LEU A 37 7.10 -8.85 4.49
N GLY A 38 6.04 -8.59 5.26
CA GLY A 38 6.03 -8.63 6.72
C GLY A 38 6.33 -7.28 7.38
N ASP A 39 6.50 -6.20 6.59
CA ASP A 39 6.65 -4.84 7.12
C ASP A 39 5.27 -4.22 7.34
N THR A 40 4.58 -4.69 8.38
CA THR A 40 3.21 -4.29 8.69
C THR A 40 3.10 -2.80 9.00
N ARG A 41 4.13 -2.19 9.60
CA ARG A 41 4.19 -0.75 9.86
C ARG A 41 4.08 0.07 8.57
N ARG A 42 4.99 -0.16 7.61
CA ARG A 42 4.94 0.57 6.33
C ARG A 42 3.71 0.21 5.51
N GLY A 43 3.24 -1.03 5.62
CA GLY A 43 2.00 -1.49 5.01
C GLY A 43 0.79 -0.69 5.48
N ALA A 44 0.67 -0.51 6.79
CA ALA A 44 -0.39 0.28 7.40
C ALA A 44 -0.34 1.75 6.97
N ASP A 45 0.84 2.38 6.95
CA ASP A 45 0.96 3.78 6.52
C ASP A 45 0.58 3.99 5.05
N ALA A 46 0.95 3.06 4.16
CA ALA A 46 0.54 3.10 2.77
C ALA A 46 -0.98 2.91 2.62
N TYR A 47 -1.58 2.00 3.38
CA TYR A 47 -3.03 1.83 3.39
C TYR A 47 -3.78 3.03 3.98
N ARG A 48 -3.28 3.69 5.02
CA ARG A 48 -3.86 4.95 5.52
C ARG A 48 -3.90 6.02 4.45
N ARG A 49 -2.83 6.16 3.65
CA ARG A 49 -2.81 7.07 2.50
C ARG A 49 -3.79 6.66 1.41
N TYR A 50 -3.94 5.36 1.14
CA TYR A 50 -4.96 4.87 0.23
C TYR A 50 -6.37 5.30 0.67
N LEU A 51 -6.72 5.06 1.94
CA LEU A 51 -8.03 5.41 2.49
C LEU A 51 -8.27 6.92 2.55
N ALA A 52 -7.22 7.71 2.78
CA ALA A 52 -7.30 9.17 2.74
C ALA A 52 -7.57 9.71 1.33
N LEU A 53 -7.07 9.04 0.29
CA LEU A 53 -7.25 9.44 -1.11
C LEU A 53 -8.53 8.85 -1.73
N ALA A 54 -9.01 7.71 -1.23
CA ALA A 54 -10.21 7.02 -1.68
C ALA A 54 -11.08 6.65 -0.46
N PRO A 55 -11.75 7.64 0.16
CA PRO A 55 -12.57 7.41 1.35
C PRO A 55 -13.77 6.49 1.08
N ASP A 56 -14.25 6.44 -0.16
CA ASP A 56 -15.38 5.63 -0.62
C ASP A 56 -14.93 4.29 -1.23
N ALA A 57 -13.68 3.89 -0.99
CA ALA A 57 -13.15 2.63 -1.49
C ALA A 57 -14.00 1.43 -0.98
N PRO A 58 -14.40 0.50 -1.86
CA PRO A 58 -15.28 -0.61 -1.47
C PRO A 58 -14.60 -1.58 -0.49
N ASP A 59 -13.27 -1.65 -0.50
CA ASP A 59 -12.45 -2.45 0.41
C ASP A 59 -11.96 -1.66 1.62
N ARG A 60 -12.47 -0.45 1.86
CA ARG A 60 -12.08 0.40 3.01
C ARG A 60 -12.18 -0.34 4.34
N ALA A 61 -13.35 -0.89 4.67
CA ALA A 61 -13.57 -1.55 5.95
C ALA A 61 -12.65 -2.77 6.14
N ILE A 62 -12.32 -3.46 5.04
CA ILE A 62 -11.39 -4.60 5.05
C ILE A 62 -9.98 -4.09 5.37
N ILE A 63 -9.56 -2.98 4.76
CA ILE A 63 -8.24 -2.39 4.96
C ILE A 63 -8.11 -1.77 6.34
N GLU A 64 -9.13 -1.11 6.87
CA GLU A 64 -9.14 -0.56 8.23
C GLU A 64 -8.86 -1.67 9.25
N ARG A 65 -9.54 -2.82 9.11
CA ARG A 65 -9.31 -4.00 9.97
C ARG A 65 -7.92 -4.63 9.78
N LEU A 66 -7.30 -4.48 8.60
CA LEU A 66 -5.96 -5.00 8.32
C LEU A 66 -4.84 -4.18 8.95
N ILE A 67 -5.10 -2.92 9.30
CA ILE A 67 -4.08 -1.97 9.81
C ILE A 67 -4.27 -1.63 11.29
N GLU A 68 -5.23 -2.27 11.94
CA GLU A 68 -5.54 -2.18 13.37
C GLU A 68 -4.54 -3.00 14.22
#